data_AF-A0A2I0VHX0-F1
#
_entry.id   AF-A0A2I0VHX0-F1
#
_cell.length_a   1.000
_cell.length_b   1.000
_cell.length_c   1.000
_cell.angle_alpha   90.00
_cell.angle_beta   90.00
_cell.angle_gamma   90.00
#
_symmetry.space_group_name_H-M   'P 1'
#
loop_
_entity.id
_entity.type
_entity.pdbx_description
1 polymer ?
#
loop_
_entity_poly.entity_id
_entity_poly.type
_entity_poly.pdbx_seq_one_letter_code
_entity_poly.pdbx_strand_id
1 'polypeptide(L)'
;MNIIGSLTSCYISTGSFSRSAVNYMAGCQTAASNIVMSIAVGLTLAVLTPLFKYTPNAILSSIIINAVIGLIDYNAAILIWKVDKMDFIACMGAFFGVIFVSVEIGLLIAVSISFIKILLQVTRPRIVLLGNLSRTSIYRNIQQYPEATTVPGFVIVRVDCAIYFSNSNYVKERYITQ
;
A
#
# COMPACT_ATOMS: atom_id res chain seq x y z
N MET A 1 -14.64 20.25 4.38
CA MET A 1 -15.98 19.65 4.25
C MET A 1 -16.54 19.22 5.61
N ASN A 2 -15.85 18.34 6.35
CA ASN A 2 -16.41 17.76 7.60
C ASN A 2 -16.68 18.77 8.73
N ILE A 3 -15.86 19.82 8.89
CA ILE A 3 -16.11 20.90 9.88
C ILE A 3 -17.39 21.69 9.59
N ILE A 4 -17.65 21.98 8.31
CA ILE A 4 -18.86 22.69 7.89
C ILE A 4 -20.06 21.73 7.93
N GLY A 5 -19.87 20.48 7.53
CA GLY A 5 -20.90 19.44 7.54
C GLY A 5 -21.37 19.04 8.94
N SER A 6 -20.52 19.15 9.98
CA SER A 6 -20.95 18.87 11.35
C SER A 6 -21.98 19.89 11.86
N LEU A 7 -22.00 21.11 11.31
CA LEU A 7 -23.01 22.12 11.62
C LEU A 7 -24.38 21.81 11.00
N THR A 8 -24.43 20.91 10.01
CA THR A 8 -25.64 20.58 9.23
C THR A 8 -26.11 19.13 9.42
N SER A 9 -25.69 18.47 10.51
CA SER A 9 -25.99 17.05 10.79
C SER A 9 -25.53 16.08 9.68
N CYS A 10 -24.46 16.43 8.96
CA CYS A 10 -23.91 15.58 7.91
C CYS A 10 -23.06 14.44 8.49
N TYR A 11 -23.13 13.26 7.88
CA TYR A 11 -22.24 12.15 8.21
C TYR A 11 -20.80 12.45 7.78
N ILE A 12 -19.82 11.73 8.33
CA ILE A 12 -18.41 11.88 7.93
C ILE A 12 -18.28 11.62 6.43
N SER A 13 -17.83 12.63 5.69
CA SER A 13 -17.63 12.54 4.25
C SER A 13 -16.17 12.21 3.96
N THR A 14 -15.98 11.20 3.11
CA THR A 14 -14.67 10.78 2.58
C THR A 14 -14.73 10.71 1.05
N GLY A 15 -13.58 10.47 0.41
CA GLY A 15 -13.55 10.20 -1.04
C GLY A 15 -14.29 8.90 -1.36
N SER A 16 -15.34 8.98 -2.18
CA SER A 16 -16.13 7.80 -2.57
C SER A 16 -15.54 7.16 -3.82
N PHE A 17 -15.01 5.94 -3.69
CA PHE A 17 -14.47 5.17 -4.83
C PHE A 17 -15.52 4.96 -5.93
N SER A 18 -16.73 4.54 -5.57
CA SER A 18 -17.82 4.30 -6.52
C SER A 18 -18.21 5.56 -7.30
N ARG A 19 -18.38 6.71 -6.63
CA ARG A 19 -18.74 7.98 -7.33
C ARG A 19 -17.61 8.49 -8.21
N SER A 20 -16.36 8.41 -7.72
CA SER A 20 -15.20 8.85 -8.50
C SER A 20 -14.96 7.97 -9.72
N ALA A 21 -15.18 6.66 -9.63
CA ALA A 21 -15.06 5.74 -10.76
C ALA A 21 -16.08 6.08 -11.86
N VAL A 22 -17.33 6.30 -11.50
CA VAL A 22 -18.38 6.72 -12.46
C VAL A 22 -18.05 8.08 -13.08
N ASN A 23 -17.58 9.05 -12.28
CA ASN A 23 -17.21 10.37 -12.77
C ASN A 23 -16.00 10.31 -13.73
N TYR A 24 -15.05 9.41 -13.46
CA TYR A 24 -13.91 9.14 -14.35
C TYR A 24 -14.37 8.49 -15.65
N MET A 25 -15.25 7.49 -15.60
CA MET A 25 -15.83 6.84 -16.78
C MET A 25 -16.67 7.81 -17.63
N ALA A 26 -17.30 8.82 -17.00
CA ALA A 26 -18.03 9.88 -17.69
C ALA A 26 -17.11 10.93 -18.37
N GLY A 27 -15.79 10.80 -18.26
CA GLY A 27 -14.82 11.67 -18.93
C GLY A 27 -14.63 13.04 -18.27
N CYS A 28 -15.04 13.21 -17.02
CA CYS A 28 -14.89 14.48 -16.31
C CYS A 28 -13.43 14.75 -15.92
N GLN A 29 -12.95 15.96 -16.25
CA GLN A 29 -11.57 16.39 -15.98
C GLN A 29 -11.46 17.52 -14.95
N THR A 30 -12.58 18.13 -14.54
CA THR A 30 -12.58 19.30 -13.65
C THR A 30 -13.43 19.05 -12.39
N ALA A 31 -13.09 19.76 -11.31
CA ALA A 31 -13.85 19.72 -10.06
C ALA A 31 -15.26 20.32 -10.17
N ALA A 32 -15.57 21.02 -11.29
CA ALA A 32 -16.90 21.55 -11.57
C ALA A 32 -17.98 20.45 -11.63
N SER A 33 -17.61 19.22 -11.99
CA SER A 33 -18.51 18.06 -11.95
C SER A 33 -19.15 17.86 -10.57
N ASN A 34 -18.38 18.07 -9.49
CA ASN A 34 -18.89 17.91 -8.12
C ASN A 34 -19.93 18.98 -7.76
N ILE A 35 -19.85 20.18 -8.36
CA ILE A 35 -20.83 21.25 -8.17
C ILE A 35 -22.15 20.85 -8.84
N VAL A 36 -22.09 20.44 -10.11
CA VAL A 36 -23.26 19.97 -10.87
C VAL A 36 -23.92 18.79 -10.17
N MET A 37 -23.12 17.82 -9.70
CA MET A 37 -23.61 16.67 -8.95
C MET A 37 -24.31 17.10 -7.65
N SER A 38 -23.77 18.07 -6.91
CA SER A 38 -24.37 18.56 -5.67
C SER A 38 -25.70 19.26 -5.91
N ILE A 39 -25.80 20.06 -6.98
CA ILE A 39 -27.05 20.72 -7.39
C ILE A 39 -28.09 19.67 -7.82
N ALA A 40 -27.69 18.69 -8.62
CA ALA A 40 -28.57 17.61 -9.06
C ALA A 40 -29.12 16.79 -7.88
N VAL A 41 -28.29 16.45 -6.90
CA VAL A 41 -28.72 15.77 -5.67
C VAL A 41 -29.68 16.65 -4.86
N GLY A 42 -29.39 17.95 -4.72
CA GLY A 42 -30.27 18.90 -4.04
C GLY A 42 -31.66 18.98 -4.69
N LEU A 43 -31.71 19.09 -6.02
CA LEU A 43 -32.97 19.12 -6.78
C LEU A 43 -33.74 17.79 -6.66
N THR A 44 -33.02 16.67 -6.71
CA THR A 44 -33.61 15.34 -6.56
C THR A 44 -34.27 15.18 -5.20
N LEU A 45 -33.62 15.64 -4.13
CA LEU A 45 -34.19 15.62 -2.78
C LEU A 45 -35.40 16.56 -2.63
N ALA A 46 -35.40 17.70 -3.31
CA ALA A 46 -36.51 18.65 -3.23
C ALA A 46 -37.78 18.16 -3.98
N VAL A 47 -37.62 17.53 -5.15
CA VAL A 47 -38.75 17.24 -6.06
C VAL A 47 -39.03 15.74 -6.21
N LEU A 48 -38.01 14.90 -6.28
CA LEU A 48 -38.13 13.47 -6.63
C LEU A 48 -38.19 12.53 -5.42
N THR A 49 -38.01 13.03 -4.19
CA THR A 49 -38.14 12.25 -2.95
C THR A 49 -39.40 11.36 -2.87
N PRO A 50 -40.62 11.81 -3.23
CA PRO A 50 -41.81 10.94 -3.15
C PRO A 50 -41.75 9.75 -4.10
N LEU A 51 -41.03 9.87 -5.22
CA LEU A 51 -40.86 8.78 -6.19
C LEU A 51 -39.89 7.72 -5.68
N PHE A 52 -38.79 8.14 -5.03
CA PHE A 52 -37.78 7.22 -4.52
C PHE A 52 -38.17 6.51 -3.23
N LYS A 53 -39.23 6.95 -2.54
CA LYS A 53 -39.70 6.35 -1.28
C LYS A 53 -39.99 4.86 -1.38
N TYR A 54 -40.44 4.38 -2.54
CA TYR A 54 -40.82 2.98 -2.76
C TYR A 54 -39.73 2.15 -3.45
N THR A 55 -38.50 2.65 -3.53
CA THR A 55 -37.41 1.94 -4.21
C THR A 55 -37.07 0.66 -3.43
N PRO A 56 -37.19 -0.53 -4.03
CA PRO A 56 -36.83 -1.78 -3.36
C PRO A 56 -35.33 -1.84 -3.05
N ASN A 57 -34.98 -2.34 -1.86
CA ASN A 57 -33.59 -2.53 -1.44
C ASN A 57 -32.79 -3.41 -2.42
N ALA A 58 -33.44 -4.33 -3.12
CA ALA A 58 -32.80 -5.19 -4.12
C ALA A 58 -32.14 -4.38 -5.26
N ILE A 59 -32.78 -3.30 -5.73
CA ILE A 59 -32.25 -2.45 -6.79
C ILE A 59 -31.00 -1.70 -6.27
N LEU A 60 -31.09 -1.17 -5.05
CA LEU A 60 -29.97 -0.48 -4.40
C LEU A 60 -28.76 -1.41 -4.20
N SER A 61 -28.98 -2.63 -3.72
CA SER A 61 -27.93 -3.65 -3.58
C SER A 61 -27.30 -4.00 -4.93
N SER A 62 -28.09 -4.16 -6.00
CA SER A 62 -27.57 -4.44 -7.33
C SER A 62 -26.64 -3.34 -7.86
N ILE A 63 -27.00 -2.07 -7.63
CA ILE A 63 -26.18 -0.93 -8.04
C ILE A 63 -24.85 -0.92 -7.27
N ILE A 64 -24.88 -1.17 -5.97
CA ILE A 64 -23.67 -1.22 -5.13
C ILE A 64 -22.75 -2.37 -5.56
N ILE A 65 -23.29 -3.57 -5.76
CA ILE A 65 -22.51 -4.74 -6.20
C ILE A 65 -21.85 -4.46 -7.55
N ASN A 66 -22.60 -3.93 -8.51
CA ASN A 66 -22.06 -3.58 -9.83
C ASN A 66 -20.92 -2.54 -9.73
N ALA A 67 -21.04 -1.55 -8.85
CA ALA A 67 -20.01 -0.54 -8.65
C ALA A 67 -18.73 -1.07 -7.98
N VAL A 68 -18.85 -2.08 -7.09
CA VAL A 68 -17.72 -2.63 -6.32
C VAL A 68 -16.97 -3.72 -7.09
N ILE A 69 -17.65 -4.49 -7.96
CA ILE A 69 -17.00 -5.56 -8.76
C ILE A 69 -15.81 -5.03 -9.56
N GLY A 70 -15.93 -3.83 -10.14
CA GLY A 70 -14.85 -3.21 -10.90
C GLY A 70 -13.65 -2.74 -10.07
N LEU A 71 -13.78 -2.74 -8.73
CA LEU A 71 -12.71 -2.33 -7.82
C LEU A 71 -11.80 -3.50 -7.42
N ILE A 72 -12.22 -4.75 -7.67
CA ILE A 72 -11.44 -5.93 -7.30
C ILE A 72 -10.37 -6.18 -8.36
N ASP A 73 -9.12 -5.82 -8.04
CA ASP A 73 -7.96 -6.08 -8.90
C ASP A 73 -7.21 -7.36 -8.48
N TYR A 74 -7.59 -8.47 -9.12
CA TYR A 74 -6.94 -9.76 -8.92
C TYR A 74 -5.49 -9.79 -9.44
N ASN A 75 -5.18 -9.01 -10.47
CA ASN A 75 -3.84 -8.98 -11.06
C ASN A 75 -2.85 -8.33 -10.09
N ALA A 76 -3.27 -7.27 -9.40
CA ALA A 76 -2.48 -6.65 -8.35
C ALA A 76 -2.16 -7.65 -7.21
N ALA A 77 -3.12 -8.44 -6.76
CA ALA A 77 -2.89 -9.45 -5.72
C ALA A 77 -1.86 -10.51 -6.16
N ILE A 78 -1.94 -10.98 -7.41
CA ILE A 78 -0.98 -11.95 -7.98
C ILE A 78 0.40 -11.31 -8.14
N LEU A 79 0.47 -10.04 -8.55
CA LEU A 79 1.72 -9.30 -8.67
C LEU A 79 2.42 -9.19 -7.30
N ILE A 80 1.67 -8.83 -6.26
CA ILE A 80 2.20 -8.74 -4.89
C ILE A 80 2.77 -10.10 -4.46
N TRP A 81 2.06 -11.20 -4.72
CA TRP A 81 2.56 -12.55 -4.43
C TRP A 81 3.88 -12.89 -5.13
N LYS A 82 4.05 -12.45 -6.39
CA LYS A 82 5.27 -12.70 -7.18
C LYS A 82 6.45 -11.82 -6.71
N VAL A 83 6.18 -10.60 -6.26
CA VAL A 83 7.22 -9.63 -5.87
C VAL A 83 7.66 -9.85 -4.43
N ASP A 84 6.73 -9.88 -3.48
CA ASP A 84 7.04 -9.99 -2.06
C ASP A 84 5.97 -10.78 -1.29
N LYS A 85 6.37 -11.96 -0.80
CA LYS A 85 5.48 -12.84 -0.02
C LYS A 85 5.03 -12.22 1.30
N MET A 86 5.84 -11.37 1.94
CA MET A 86 5.48 -10.73 3.20
C MET A 86 4.39 -9.67 3.00
N ASP A 87 4.45 -8.92 1.91
CA ASP A 87 3.40 -7.94 1.58
C ASP A 87 2.09 -8.64 1.18
N PHE A 88 2.19 -9.82 0.57
CA PHE A 88 0.99 -10.64 0.34
C PHE A 88 0.36 -11.11 1.64
N ILE A 89 1.15 -11.51 2.65
CA ILE A 89 0.62 -11.88 3.97
C ILE A 89 -0.06 -10.68 4.63
N ALA A 90 0.50 -9.48 4.51
CA ALA A 90 -0.13 -8.26 5.01
C ALA A 90 -1.47 -8.00 4.31
N CYS A 91 -1.51 -8.13 2.98
CA CYS A 91 -2.72 -7.96 2.17
C CYS A 91 -3.81 -8.98 2.54
N MET A 92 -3.43 -10.26 2.64
CA MET A 92 -4.35 -11.34 2.99
C MET A 92 -4.84 -11.24 4.45
N GLY A 93 -3.96 -10.82 5.37
CA GLY A 93 -4.30 -10.51 6.76
C GLY A 93 -5.30 -9.36 6.85
N ALA A 94 -5.14 -8.32 6.04
CA ALA A 94 -6.12 -7.23 5.93
C ALA A 94 -7.47 -7.76 5.43
N PHE A 95 -7.46 -8.52 4.33
CA PHE A 95 -8.67 -9.06 3.71
C PHE A 95 -9.50 -9.91 4.67
N PHE A 96 -8.87 -10.89 5.32
CA PHE A 96 -9.55 -11.74 6.29
C PHE A 96 -9.91 -10.97 7.57
N GLY A 97 -9.06 -10.05 8.03
CA GLY A 97 -9.35 -9.22 9.19
C GLY A 97 -10.60 -8.35 9.02
N VAL A 98 -10.80 -7.79 7.82
CA VAL A 98 -12.01 -7.01 7.50
C VAL A 98 -13.25 -7.89 7.41
N ILE A 99 -13.15 -9.07 6.77
CA ILE A 99 -14.30 -9.98 6.57
C ILE A 99 -14.80 -10.59 7.88
N PHE A 100 -13.88 -11.01 8.76
CA PHE A 100 -14.25 -11.75 9.96
C PHE A 100 -14.46 -10.88 11.21
N VAL A 101 -13.87 -9.68 11.25
CA VAL A 101 -13.86 -8.87 12.48
C VAL A 101 -14.40 -7.47 12.22
N SER A 102 -13.59 -6.59 11.65
CA SER A 102 -13.99 -5.22 11.34
C SER A 102 -12.94 -4.55 10.43
N VAL A 103 -13.36 -3.48 9.75
CA VAL A 103 -12.48 -2.67 8.90
C VAL A 103 -11.28 -2.14 9.69
N GLU A 104 -11.52 -1.68 10.92
CA GLU A 104 -10.50 -1.11 11.81
C GLU A 104 -9.44 -2.14 12.18
N ILE A 105 -9.86 -3.35 12.56
CA ILE A 105 -8.95 -4.41 12.99
C ILE A 105 -8.18 -4.98 11.80
N GLY A 106 -8.84 -5.17 10.65
CA GLY A 106 -8.17 -5.59 9.42
C GLY A 106 -7.07 -4.60 8.99
N LEU A 107 -7.34 -3.30 9.09
CA LEU A 107 -6.33 -2.27 8.82
C LEU A 107 -5.17 -2.33 9.83
N LEU A 108 -5.48 -2.50 11.11
CA LEU A 108 -4.46 -2.60 12.17
C LEU A 108 -3.51 -3.77 11.91
N ILE A 109 -4.04 -4.96 11.57
CA ILE A 109 -3.26 -6.15 11.21
C ILE A 109 -2.32 -5.85 10.04
N ALA A 110 -2.83 -5.25 8.96
CA ALA A 110 -2.04 -4.94 7.77
C ALA A 110 -0.87 -3.99 8.08
N VAL A 111 -1.14 -2.94 8.84
CA VAL A 111 -0.15 -1.95 9.27
C VAL A 111 0.89 -2.58 10.19
N SER A 112 0.47 -3.40 11.16
CA SER A 112 1.39 -4.10 12.06
C SER A 112 2.33 -5.03 11.31
N ILE A 113 1.84 -5.82 10.35
CA ILE A 113 2.70 -6.72 9.56
C ILE A 113 3.70 -5.90 8.71
N SER A 114 3.23 -4.84 8.08
CA SER A 114 4.08 -3.96 7.25
C SER A 114 5.15 -3.28 8.10
N PHE A 115 4.80 -2.83 9.30
CA PHE A 115 5.72 -2.21 10.24
C PHE A 115 6.78 -3.21 10.74
N ILE A 116 6.38 -4.44 11.09
CA ILE A 116 7.30 -5.50 11.48
C ILE A 116 8.27 -5.83 10.35
N LYS A 117 7.78 -5.92 9.10
CA LYS A 117 8.62 -6.16 7.91
C LYS A 117 9.70 -5.08 7.77
N ILE A 118 9.32 -3.81 7.85
CA ILE A 118 10.26 -2.68 7.77
C ILE A 118 11.29 -2.76 8.90
N LEU A 119 10.85 -3.05 10.12
CA LEU A 119 11.75 -3.17 11.27
C LEU A 119 12.78 -4.29 11.08
N LEU A 120 12.36 -5.44 10.56
CA LEU A 120 13.25 -6.57 10.25
C LEU A 120 14.25 -6.21 9.15
N GLN A 121 13.82 -5.46 8.12
CA GLN A 121 14.69 -5.04 7.03
C GLN A 121 15.74 -4.01 7.48
N VAL A 122 15.37 -3.09 8.37
CA VAL A 122 16.28 -2.06 8.92
C VAL A 122 17.28 -2.67 9.91
N THR A 123 16.84 -3.64 10.73
CA THR A 123 17.71 -4.30 11.73
C THR A 123 18.71 -5.28 11.14
N ARG A 124 18.41 -5.88 9.98
CA ARG A 124 19.31 -6.80 9.27
C ARG A 124 19.74 -6.25 7.90
N PRO A 125 20.60 -5.21 7.87
CA PRO A 125 21.12 -4.71 6.62
C PRO A 125 21.97 -5.77 5.92
N ARG A 126 21.92 -5.79 4.58
CA ARG A 126 22.81 -6.64 3.79
C ARG A 126 24.24 -6.09 3.85
N ILE A 127 25.15 -6.94 4.32
CA ILE A 127 26.58 -6.68 4.40
C ILE A 127 27.23 -7.50 3.29
N VAL A 128 27.93 -6.82 2.38
CA VAL A 128 28.48 -7.42 1.17
C VAL A 128 30.00 -7.33 1.18
N LEU A 129 30.66 -8.47 0.97
CA LEU A 129 32.11 -8.53 0.77
C LEU A 129 32.46 -8.14 -0.66
N LEU A 130 33.42 -7.22 -0.79
CA LEU A 130 33.90 -6.70 -2.07
C LEU A 130 35.23 -7.35 -2.44
N GLY A 131 35.31 -7.87 -3.66
CA GLY A 131 36.56 -8.31 -4.30
C GLY A 131 36.91 -7.39 -5.47
N ASN A 132 38.19 -7.36 -5.84
CA ASN A 132 38.67 -6.63 -6.99
C ASN A 132 38.53 -7.47 -8.27
N LEU A 133 37.96 -6.91 -9.32
CA LEU A 133 37.88 -7.55 -10.62
C LEU A 133 39.22 -7.42 -11.38
N SER A 134 39.77 -8.55 -11.77
CA SER A 134 41.08 -8.67 -12.42
C SER A 134 41.28 -7.64 -13.54
N ARG A 135 42.39 -6.89 -13.48
CA ARG A 135 42.78 -5.82 -14.43
C ARG A 135 41.90 -4.56 -14.44
N THR A 136 41.09 -4.32 -13.41
CA THR A 136 40.33 -3.07 -13.23
C THR A 136 40.49 -2.49 -11.83
N SER A 137 40.05 -1.26 -11.61
CA SER A 137 39.96 -0.61 -10.29
C SER A 137 38.58 -0.79 -9.62
N ILE A 138 37.77 -1.73 -10.12
CA ILE A 138 36.36 -1.87 -9.73
C ILE A 138 36.21 -2.97 -8.68
N TYR A 139 35.60 -2.61 -7.56
CA TYR A 139 35.25 -3.54 -6.48
C TYR A 139 33.80 -4.00 -6.62
N ARG A 140 33.56 -5.31 -6.66
CA ARG A 140 32.24 -5.93 -6.80
C ARG A 140 32.02 -7.06 -5.80
N ASN A 141 30.76 -7.41 -5.59
CA ASN A 141 30.37 -8.49 -4.69
C ASN A 141 30.94 -9.82 -5.18
N ILE A 142 31.71 -10.50 -4.33
CA ILE A 142 32.33 -11.81 -4.62
C ILE A 142 31.28 -12.89 -4.88
N GLN A 143 30.12 -12.81 -4.22
CA GLN A 143 29.03 -13.78 -4.43
C GLN A 143 28.34 -13.63 -5.78
N GLN A 144 28.35 -12.42 -6.36
CA GLN A 144 27.71 -12.15 -7.64
C GLN A 144 28.70 -12.32 -8.81
N TYR A 145 29.99 -12.06 -8.58
CA TYR A 145 31.05 -12.15 -9.58
C TYR A 145 32.17 -13.05 -9.06
N PRO A 146 32.18 -14.35 -9.45
CA PRO A 146 33.20 -15.31 -9.00
C PRO A 146 34.62 -14.95 -9.45
N GLU A 147 34.76 -14.13 -10.49
CA GLU A 147 36.05 -13.64 -11.02
C GLU A 147 36.71 -12.56 -10.15
N ALA A 148 36.01 -12.06 -9.14
CA ALA A 148 36.54 -11.05 -8.22
C ALA A 148 37.45 -11.70 -7.16
N THR A 149 38.67 -11.20 -7.05
CA THR A 149 39.67 -11.71 -6.09
C THR A 149 39.77 -10.80 -4.87
N THR A 150 39.89 -11.39 -3.69
CA THR A 150 40.16 -10.67 -2.45
C THR A 150 41.63 -10.29 -2.36
N VAL A 151 41.93 -9.08 -1.90
CA VAL A 151 43.33 -8.66 -1.67
C VAL A 151 43.84 -9.32 -0.39
N PRO A 152 44.94 -10.10 -0.43
CA PRO A 152 45.48 -10.73 0.77
C PRO A 152 45.82 -9.68 1.84
N GLY A 153 45.32 -9.87 3.07
CA GLY A 153 45.54 -8.97 4.20
C GLY A 153 44.52 -7.82 4.34
N PHE A 154 43.60 -7.63 3.39
CA PHE A 154 42.56 -6.59 3.46
C PHE A 154 41.16 -7.18 3.28
N VAL A 155 40.21 -6.75 4.12
CA VAL A 155 38.79 -7.09 4.00
C VAL A 155 38.01 -5.82 3.70
N ILE A 156 37.45 -5.74 2.49
CA ILE A 156 36.67 -4.59 2.04
C ILE A 156 35.19 -4.98 2.09
N VAL A 157 34.42 -4.24 2.90
CA VAL A 157 33.01 -4.51 3.13
C VAL A 157 32.19 -3.29 2.79
N ARG A 158 31.07 -3.50 2.10
CA ARG A 158 30.06 -2.47 1.86
C ARG A 158 28.81 -2.80 2.68
N VAL A 159 28.36 -1.82 3.46
CA VAL A 159 27.07 -1.87 4.13
C VAL A 159 26.06 -1.16 3.23
N ASP A 160 25.08 -1.89 2.69
CA ASP A 160 24.10 -1.36 1.74
C ASP A 160 22.97 -0.56 2.43
N CYS A 161 23.18 -0.07 3.66
CA CYS A 161 22.17 0.64 4.44
C CYS A 161 22.80 1.69 5.37
N ALA A 162 22.02 2.70 5.75
CA ALA A 162 22.41 3.64 6.80
C ALA A 162 22.52 2.93 8.16
N ILE A 163 23.53 3.32 8.94
CA ILE A 163 23.76 2.75 10.27
C ILE A 163 22.91 3.51 11.29
N TYR A 164 22.01 2.80 11.95
CA TYR A 164 21.16 3.29 13.02
C TYR A 164 21.53 2.60 14.34
N PHE A 165 21.06 3.15 15.46
CA PHE A 165 21.22 2.50 16.76
C PHE A 165 20.76 1.02 16.73
N SER A 166 19.62 0.76 16.10
CA SER A 166 19.00 -0.57 16.03
C SER A 166 19.79 -1.61 15.22
N ASN A 167 20.66 -1.20 14.29
CA ASN A 167 21.46 -2.12 13.46
C ASN A 167 22.96 -2.12 13.81
N SER A 168 23.41 -1.17 14.63
CA SER A 168 24.81 -1.02 15.02
C SER A 168 25.42 -2.29 15.64
N ASN A 169 24.69 -2.97 16.53
CA ASN A 169 25.13 -4.23 17.15
C ASN A 169 25.25 -5.35 16.12
N TYR A 170 24.26 -5.49 15.23
CA TYR A 170 24.26 -6.51 14.19
C TYR A 170 25.44 -6.34 13.23
N VAL A 171 25.73 -5.10 12.84
CA VAL A 171 26.87 -4.76 11.99
C VAL A 171 28.18 -5.10 12.72
N LYS A 172 28.32 -4.69 13.99
CA LYS A 172 29.52 -4.96 14.81
C LYS A 172 29.81 -6.45 14.98
N GLU A 173 28.81 -7.26 15.32
CA GLU A 173 28.98 -8.71 15.50
C GLU A 173 29.39 -9.42 14.21
N ARG A 174 28.84 -8.98 13.07
CA ARG A 174 29.17 -9.56 11.77
C ARG A 174 30.61 -9.28 11.35
N TYR A 175 31.17 -8.14 11.75
CA TYR A 175 32.58 -7.80 11.52
C TYR A 175 33.55 -8.57 12.41
N ILE A 176 33.18 -8.89 13.66
CA ILE A 176 34.08 -9.56 14.63
C ILE A 176 34.21 -11.06 14.37
N THR A 177 33.26 -11.66 13.63
CA THR A 177 33.19 -13.12 13.41
C THR A 177 33.72 -13.56 12.04
N GLN A 178 34.22 -12.64 11.20
CA GLN A 178 34.91 -12.95 9.94
C GLN A 178 36.42 -12.81 10.08
#